data_AF-A0A967WBZ4-F1
#
_entry.id   AF-A0A967WBZ4-F1
#
_cell.length_a   1.000
_cell.length_b   1.000
_cell.length_c   1.000
_cell.angle_alpha   90.00
_cell.angle_beta   90.00
_cell.angle_gamma   90.00
#
_symmetry.space_group_name_H-M   'P 1'
#
loop_
_entity.id
_entity.type
_entity.pdbx_description
1 polymer ?
#
loop_
_entity_poly.entity_id
_entity_poly.type
_entity_poly.pdbx_seq_one_letter_code
_entity_poly.pdbx_strand_id
1 'polypeptide(L)'
;IQALCIGEAGENLVRYANVMTGVKNAAGRSGMGAVMGSKNLKAIAVRGTMDIEIRFPEEALENNARLMDHIASTKFAQIMGKWGTMFIYSVTNSTGLVRVRNFQSNQQVGGNIEDAQIEEHALGTEGCYGCIIHCRHKYRVPSGPHAGTYAEGPEYTSQGAFGMMVGCNNFDTILIGNHLVNKYGLDTLETGSMIAWAMELYEKGILTDEDTDGLKLEWGNDEAVYEMIERIALRQGLGDILAEGPLRAAEKIGKDSLKYCIQVKGMSNLHSDERPTPSLALGIATGSRGSDHLRSRPAIDLYHLPEPLLRKIYGGPKPYDGPLSSDYTSYEGKPRMVVWQEMLYEAVDSTGVCKFHSIFLSPNLIGFDELSKLIYLN
;
A
#
# COMPACT_ATOMS: atom_id res chain seq x y z
N ILE A 1 10.03 18.10 -17.68
CA ILE A 1 10.71 18.11 -16.37
C ILE A 1 9.90 17.18 -15.48
N GLN A 2 10.54 16.24 -14.79
CA GLN A 2 9.91 15.44 -13.74
C GLN A 2 10.41 15.94 -12.40
N ALA A 3 9.58 15.90 -11.37
CA ALA A 3 9.92 16.40 -10.05
C ALA A 3 9.53 15.42 -8.94
N LEU A 4 10.46 15.21 -8.01
CA LEU A 4 10.18 14.63 -6.70
C LEU A 4 10.04 15.79 -5.71
N CYS A 5 9.03 15.78 -4.86
CA CYS A 5 8.80 16.82 -3.86
C CYS A 5 8.28 16.23 -2.54
N ILE A 6 8.27 17.05 -1.49
CA ILE A 6 7.55 16.77 -0.25
C ILE A 6 6.36 17.71 -0.12
N GLY A 7 5.28 17.25 0.51
CA GLY A 7 4.20 18.11 0.97
C GLY A 7 4.52 18.73 2.33
N GLU A 8 3.54 19.42 2.91
CA GLU A 8 3.67 20.08 4.22
C GLU A 8 3.99 19.09 5.34
N ALA A 9 3.54 17.84 5.25
CA ALA A 9 3.90 16.82 6.24
C ALA A 9 5.42 16.55 6.28
N GLY A 10 6.08 16.63 5.12
CA GLY A 10 7.54 16.51 5.05
C GLY A 10 8.24 17.72 5.65
N GLU A 11 7.75 18.93 5.35
CA GLU A 11 8.28 20.18 5.93
C GLU A 11 8.14 20.19 7.46
N ASN A 12 7.01 19.71 7.96
CA ASN A 12 6.73 19.58 9.38
C ASN A 12 7.35 18.32 10.00
N LEU A 13 8.17 17.55 9.27
CA LEU A 13 8.89 16.38 9.79
C LEU A 13 7.98 15.28 10.38
N VAL A 14 6.76 15.10 9.86
CA VAL A 14 5.89 13.97 10.23
C VAL A 14 6.64 12.66 9.93
N ARG A 15 6.73 11.75 10.89
CA ARG A 15 7.67 10.60 10.83
C ARG A 15 7.40 9.62 9.69
N TYR A 16 6.22 9.69 9.11
CA TYR A 16 5.77 8.90 7.97
C TYR A 16 5.35 9.79 6.78
N ALA A 17 5.98 10.96 6.64
CA ALA A 17 5.89 11.76 5.44
C ALA A 17 6.60 11.08 4.26
N ASN A 18 6.03 11.24 3.07
CA ASN A 18 6.48 10.65 1.82
C ASN A 18 7.21 11.66 0.93
N VAL A 19 8.06 11.13 0.04
CA VAL A 19 8.47 11.87 -1.16
C VAL A 19 7.49 11.51 -2.27
N MET A 20 6.97 12.53 -2.96
CA MET A 20 5.90 12.42 -3.96
C MET A 20 6.41 12.78 -5.36
N THR A 21 5.82 12.19 -6.41
CA THR A 21 5.99 12.60 -7.81
C THR A 21 4.67 12.50 -8.57
N GLY A 22 4.42 13.46 -9.46
CA GLY A 22 3.10 13.61 -10.09
C GLY A 22 2.01 13.84 -9.05
N VAL A 23 0.78 13.39 -9.34
CA VAL A 23 -0.38 13.63 -8.47
C VAL A 23 -0.44 12.66 -7.28
N LYS A 24 0.06 11.42 -7.41
CA LYS A 24 -0.04 10.41 -6.33
C LYS A 24 1.17 9.53 -6.07
N ASN A 25 2.14 9.43 -6.97
CA ASN A 25 3.16 8.39 -6.84
C ASN A 25 4.05 8.72 -5.64
N ALA A 26 4.14 7.80 -4.70
CA ALA A 26 4.81 8.02 -3.43
C ALA A 26 5.98 7.04 -3.27
N ALA A 27 7.14 7.56 -2.86
CA ALA A 27 8.13 6.79 -2.11
C ALA A 27 7.59 6.62 -0.69
N GLY A 28 6.58 5.75 -0.58
CA GLY A 28 5.79 5.54 0.61
C GLY A 28 6.52 4.80 1.72
N ARG A 29 6.07 5.06 2.96
CA ARG A 29 6.54 4.45 4.20
C ARG A 29 7.95 4.88 4.59
N SER A 30 8.35 4.56 5.82
CA SER A 30 9.70 4.80 6.38
C SER A 30 10.14 6.26 6.51
N GLY A 31 9.28 7.24 6.19
CA GLY A 31 9.51 8.65 6.55
C GLY A 31 10.54 9.39 5.71
N MET A 32 10.78 8.96 4.46
CA MET A 32 11.78 9.62 3.60
C MET A 32 11.44 11.08 3.29
N GLY A 33 10.15 11.45 3.29
CA GLY A 33 9.73 12.84 3.18
C GLY A 33 10.19 13.69 4.37
N ALA A 34 10.16 13.14 5.58
CA ALA A 34 10.66 13.82 6.79
C ALA A 34 12.18 14.01 6.73
N VAL A 35 12.92 13.03 6.20
CA VAL A 35 14.37 13.14 6.00
C VAL A 35 14.68 14.27 5.00
N MET A 36 13.95 14.33 3.90
CA MET A 36 14.07 15.40 2.90
C MET A 36 13.74 16.78 3.49
N GLY A 37 12.65 16.89 4.26
CA GLY A 37 12.29 18.11 5.00
C GLY A 37 13.32 18.53 6.04
N SER A 38 13.93 17.59 6.77
CA SER A 38 14.98 17.89 7.76
C SER A 38 16.24 18.52 7.15
N LYS A 39 16.39 18.40 5.83
CA LYS A 39 17.48 18.99 5.05
C LYS A 39 17.08 20.27 4.34
N ASN A 40 15.89 20.82 4.63
CA ASN A 40 15.29 21.96 3.92
C ASN A 40 15.25 21.77 2.39
N LEU A 41 15.07 20.52 1.94
CA LEU A 41 15.01 20.18 0.52
C LEU A 41 13.54 20.01 0.10
N LYS A 42 12.95 21.00 -0.57
CA LYS A 42 11.54 20.92 -0.99
C LYS A 42 11.30 19.99 -2.18
N ALA A 43 12.19 20.03 -3.17
CA ALA A 43 12.04 19.27 -4.40
C ALA A 43 13.37 19.02 -5.11
N ILE A 44 13.40 17.99 -5.95
CA ILE A 44 14.43 17.71 -6.95
C ILE A 44 13.73 17.66 -8.31
N ALA A 45 14.13 18.53 -9.24
CA ALA A 45 13.59 18.59 -10.58
C ALA A 45 14.63 18.14 -11.61
N VAL A 46 14.26 17.21 -12.48
CA VAL A 46 15.17 16.58 -13.45
C VAL A 46 14.59 16.67 -14.86
N ARG A 47 15.47 16.91 -15.84
CA ARG A 47 15.19 16.77 -17.27
C ARG A 47 16.38 16.11 -17.93
N GLY A 48 16.17 14.90 -18.47
CA GLY A 48 17.14 14.20 -19.30
C GLY A 48 16.69 14.21 -20.76
N THR A 49 17.65 14.35 -21.68
CA THR A 49 17.46 14.20 -23.13
C THR A 49 18.59 13.39 -23.76
N MET A 50 19.40 12.73 -22.93
CA MET A 50 20.49 11.87 -23.37
C MET A 50 19.94 10.47 -23.65
N ASP A 51 20.59 9.78 -24.57
CA ASP A 51 20.31 8.37 -24.85
C ASP A 51 20.82 7.49 -23.70
N ILE A 52 20.20 6.32 -23.56
CA ILE A 52 20.64 5.25 -22.68
C ILE A 52 21.22 4.15 -23.57
N GLU A 53 22.46 3.76 -23.32
CA GLU A 53 23.09 2.65 -24.04
C GLU A 53 22.47 1.32 -23.59
N ILE A 54 22.00 0.53 -24.56
CA ILE A 54 21.43 -0.81 -24.36
C ILE A 54 22.36 -1.79 -25.08
N ARG A 55 22.84 -2.81 -24.36
CA ARG A 55 23.84 -3.74 -24.90
C ARG A 55 23.40 -4.47 -26.17
N PHE A 56 22.16 -4.95 -26.20
CA PHE A 56 21.57 -5.71 -27.30
C PHE A 56 20.21 -5.11 -27.69
N PRO A 57 20.16 -3.98 -28.41
CA PRO A 57 18.97 -3.14 -28.52
C PRO A 57 17.81 -3.81 -29.26
N GLU A 58 18.09 -4.57 -30.33
CA GLU A 58 17.05 -5.26 -31.11
C GLU A 58 16.44 -6.40 -30.29
N GLU A 59 17.27 -7.24 -29.67
CA GLU A 59 16.83 -8.35 -28.83
C GLU A 59 16.11 -7.87 -27.55
N ALA A 60 16.57 -6.76 -26.96
CA ALA A 60 15.91 -6.12 -25.82
C ALA A 60 14.50 -5.65 -26.20
N LEU A 61 14.36 -5.00 -27.36
CA LEU A 61 13.08 -4.53 -27.86
C LEU A 61 12.10 -5.67 -28.13
N GLU A 62 12.55 -6.73 -28.81
CA GLU A 62 11.74 -7.93 -29.07
C GLU A 62 11.31 -8.63 -27.78
N ASN A 63 12.23 -8.79 -26.83
CA ASN A 63 11.93 -9.40 -25.54
C ASN A 63 10.93 -8.56 -24.75
N ASN A 64 11.08 -7.24 -24.73
CA ASN A 64 10.16 -6.32 -24.06
C ASN A 64 8.77 -6.35 -24.68
N ALA A 65 8.68 -6.34 -26.03
CA ALA A 65 7.39 -6.45 -26.74
C ALA A 65 6.66 -7.75 -26.34
N ARG A 66 7.36 -8.89 -26.40
CA ARG A 66 6.79 -10.18 -26.00
C ARG A 66 6.32 -10.19 -24.54
N LEU A 67 7.08 -9.60 -23.61
CA LEU A 67 6.69 -9.52 -22.21
C LEU A 67 5.48 -8.61 -22.01
N MET A 68 5.44 -7.45 -22.68
CA MET A 68 4.30 -6.53 -22.61
C MET A 68 3.02 -7.17 -23.15
N ASP A 69 3.08 -7.86 -24.30
CA ASP A 69 1.94 -8.57 -24.87
C ASP A 69 1.43 -9.67 -23.92
N HIS A 70 2.36 -10.44 -23.35
CA HIS A 70 2.02 -11.48 -22.38
C HIS A 70 1.35 -10.91 -21.14
N ILE A 71 1.93 -9.86 -20.53
CA ILE A 71 1.35 -9.20 -19.35
C ILE A 71 -0.05 -8.66 -19.67
N ALA A 72 -0.21 -7.95 -20.79
CA ALA A 72 -1.49 -7.38 -21.22
C ALA A 72 -2.56 -8.44 -21.48
N SER A 73 -2.16 -9.64 -21.92
CA SER A 73 -3.08 -10.77 -22.13
C SER A 73 -3.64 -11.38 -20.83
N THR A 74 -3.03 -11.09 -19.68
CA THR A 74 -3.44 -11.69 -18.40
C THR A 74 -4.76 -11.10 -17.90
N LYS A 75 -5.60 -11.95 -17.29
CA LYS A 75 -6.81 -11.50 -16.57
C LYS A 75 -6.48 -10.48 -15.47
N PHE A 76 -5.33 -10.63 -14.84
CA PHE A 76 -4.85 -9.70 -13.83
C PHE A 76 -4.69 -8.29 -14.38
N ALA A 77 -3.97 -8.11 -15.51
CA ALA A 77 -3.80 -6.81 -16.12
C ALA A 77 -5.15 -6.18 -16.54
N GLN A 78 -6.07 -6.99 -17.06
CA GLN A 78 -7.42 -6.53 -17.42
C GLN A 78 -8.23 -6.05 -16.21
N ILE A 79 -8.18 -6.78 -15.08
CA ILE A 79 -8.86 -6.38 -13.83
C ILE A 79 -8.25 -5.11 -13.26
N MET A 80 -6.91 -5.01 -13.23
CA MET A 80 -6.22 -3.82 -12.76
C MET A 80 -6.55 -2.58 -13.59
N GLY A 81 -6.66 -2.72 -14.92
CA GLY A 81 -7.07 -1.62 -15.80
C GLY A 81 -8.52 -1.17 -15.60
N LYS A 82 -9.37 -2.02 -14.99
CA LYS A 82 -10.78 -1.72 -14.71
C LYS A 82 -10.99 -1.13 -13.31
N TRP A 83 -10.53 -1.83 -12.27
CA TRP A 83 -10.80 -1.49 -10.86
C TRP A 83 -9.54 -1.16 -10.06
N GLY A 84 -8.36 -1.18 -10.68
CA GLY A 84 -7.11 -0.86 -9.99
C GLY A 84 -6.82 -1.93 -8.95
N THR A 85 -6.11 -1.58 -7.89
CA THR A 85 -5.88 -2.53 -6.78
C THR A 85 -7.12 -2.78 -5.93
N MET A 86 -8.15 -1.93 -6.01
CA MET A 86 -9.35 -2.01 -5.15
C MET A 86 -10.09 -3.34 -5.26
N PHE A 87 -9.97 -4.06 -6.38
CA PHE A 87 -10.56 -5.40 -6.54
C PHE A 87 -10.14 -6.40 -5.44
N ILE A 88 -8.99 -6.15 -4.80
CA ILE A 88 -8.50 -6.97 -3.68
C ILE A 88 -9.50 -6.93 -2.50
N TYR A 89 -10.26 -5.85 -2.33
CA TYR A 89 -11.26 -5.72 -1.27
C TYR A 89 -12.33 -6.81 -1.34
N SER A 90 -12.95 -7.04 -2.50
CA SER A 90 -14.03 -8.04 -2.62
C SER A 90 -13.55 -9.45 -2.25
N VAL A 91 -12.34 -9.80 -2.67
CA VAL A 91 -11.70 -11.09 -2.35
C VAL A 91 -11.35 -11.20 -0.86
N THR A 92 -10.70 -10.17 -0.31
CA THR A 92 -10.22 -10.20 1.08
C THR A 92 -11.36 -10.08 2.08
N ASN A 93 -12.39 -9.28 1.79
CA ASN A 93 -13.52 -9.11 2.68
C ASN A 93 -14.39 -10.37 2.76
N SER A 94 -14.63 -11.03 1.62
CA SER A 94 -15.41 -12.29 1.58
C SER A 94 -14.70 -13.47 2.26
N THR A 95 -13.37 -13.39 2.43
CA THR A 95 -12.55 -14.43 3.07
C THR A 95 -12.13 -14.08 4.50
N GLY A 96 -12.59 -12.94 5.05
CA GLY A 96 -12.27 -12.54 6.43
C GLY A 96 -10.81 -12.10 6.61
N LEU A 97 -10.23 -11.48 5.58
CA LEU A 97 -8.82 -11.07 5.49
C LEU A 97 -8.63 -9.54 5.49
N VAL A 98 -9.61 -8.79 5.98
CA VAL A 98 -9.53 -7.32 6.08
C VAL A 98 -9.43 -6.86 7.52
N ARG A 99 -8.79 -5.72 7.77
CA ARG A 99 -8.75 -5.10 9.09
C ARG A 99 -9.87 -4.08 9.24
N VAL A 100 -10.77 -4.30 10.18
CA VAL A 100 -11.88 -3.38 10.49
C VAL A 100 -11.76 -2.86 11.93
N ARG A 101 -11.99 -1.55 12.12
CA ARG A 101 -11.94 -0.86 13.44
C ARG A 101 -10.72 -1.25 14.26
N ASN A 102 -9.53 -0.90 13.77
CA ASN A 102 -8.25 -1.24 14.39
C ASN A 102 -8.06 -2.73 14.80
N PHE A 103 -8.41 -3.68 13.91
CA PHE A 103 -8.33 -5.15 14.14
C PHE A 103 -9.39 -5.75 15.07
N GLN A 104 -10.42 -5.00 15.48
CA GLN A 104 -11.50 -5.54 16.30
C GLN A 104 -12.35 -6.59 15.55
N SER A 105 -12.48 -6.47 14.23
CA SER A 105 -13.07 -7.50 13.38
C SER A 105 -12.30 -7.67 12.07
N ASN A 106 -12.56 -8.79 11.39
CA ASN A 106 -11.84 -9.18 10.18
C ASN A 106 -12.69 -9.16 8.89
N GLN A 107 -13.89 -8.59 8.98
CA GLN A 107 -14.85 -8.50 7.90
C GLN A 107 -15.64 -7.20 8.02
N GLN A 108 -15.71 -6.47 6.90
CA GLN A 108 -16.53 -5.29 6.74
C GLN A 108 -17.93 -5.72 6.32
N VAL A 109 -18.93 -5.31 7.10
CA VAL A 109 -20.34 -5.62 6.85
C VAL A 109 -21.09 -4.34 6.51
N GLY A 110 -21.65 -4.31 5.30
CA GLY A 110 -22.38 -3.15 4.78
C GLY A 110 -21.48 -1.95 4.47
N GLY A 111 -22.11 -0.91 3.96
CA GLY A 111 -21.44 0.31 3.48
C GLY A 111 -21.24 0.32 1.97
N ASN A 112 -21.00 1.52 1.44
CA ASN A 112 -20.74 1.74 0.04
C ASN A 112 -19.24 1.89 -0.20
N ILE A 113 -18.48 0.80 -0.09
CA ILE A 113 -17.02 0.82 -0.25
C ILE A 113 -16.49 -0.23 -1.23
N GLU A 114 -17.35 -0.89 -2.01
CA GLU A 114 -16.93 -1.88 -3.00
C GLU A 114 -16.06 -1.27 -4.11
N ASP A 115 -15.23 -2.09 -4.74
CA ASP A 115 -14.31 -1.69 -5.82
C ASP A 115 -15.02 -1.06 -7.03
N ALA A 116 -16.19 -1.58 -7.40
CA ALA A 116 -16.99 -1.07 -8.51
C ALA A 116 -17.46 0.38 -8.33
N GLN A 117 -17.46 0.91 -7.10
CA GLN A 117 -17.85 2.31 -6.83
C GLN A 117 -16.94 3.33 -7.50
N ILE A 118 -15.71 2.94 -7.86
CA ILE A 118 -14.82 3.82 -8.62
C ILE A 118 -15.39 4.21 -9.98
N GLU A 119 -16.25 3.38 -10.58
CA GLU A 119 -16.81 3.63 -11.92
C GLU A 119 -17.69 4.90 -11.96
N GLU A 120 -18.31 5.26 -10.84
CA GLU A 120 -19.13 6.48 -10.72
C GLU A 120 -18.28 7.78 -10.61
N HIS A 121 -17.00 7.63 -10.28
CA HIS A 121 -16.08 8.73 -9.97
C HIS A 121 -14.95 8.87 -11.01
N ALA A 122 -14.65 7.79 -11.73
CA ALA A 122 -13.49 7.67 -12.60
C ALA A 122 -13.64 8.50 -13.87
N LEU A 123 -12.57 9.22 -14.21
CA LEU A 123 -12.36 9.88 -15.50
C LEU A 123 -11.49 9.02 -16.44
N GLY A 124 -11.27 7.76 -16.08
CA GLY A 124 -10.37 6.81 -16.74
C GLY A 124 -9.14 6.48 -15.91
N THR A 125 -8.25 5.65 -16.48
CA THR A 125 -7.00 5.22 -15.85
C THR A 125 -5.77 5.81 -16.52
N GLU A 126 -4.62 5.69 -15.85
CA GLU A 126 -3.32 6.11 -16.35
C GLU A 126 -2.22 5.12 -15.93
N GLY A 127 -1.14 5.07 -16.72
CA GLY A 127 0.04 4.25 -16.44
C GLY A 127 1.19 5.04 -15.84
N CYS A 128 2.06 4.34 -15.11
CA CYS A 128 3.44 4.79 -14.93
C CYS A 128 4.17 4.79 -16.29
N TYR A 129 5.36 5.37 -16.34
CA TYR A 129 6.17 5.41 -17.56
C TYR A 129 6.34 4.01 -18.19
N GLY A 130 5.93 3.85 -19.45
CA GLY A 130 6.03 2.60 -20.21
C GLY A 130 5.16 1.44 -19.71
N CYS A 131 4.27 1.67 -18.74
CA CYS A 131 3.47 0.60 -18.15
C CYS A 131 2.19 0.35 -18.97
N ILE A 132 1.93 -0.92 -19.33
CA ILE A 132 0.74 -1.33 -20.08
C ILE A 132 -0.46 -1.75 -19.19
N ILE A 133 -0.30 -1.78 -17.87
CA ILE A 133 -1.36 -2.22 -16.94
C ILE A 133 -2.37 -1.10 -16.66
N HIS A 134 -1.91 0.16 -16.61
CA HIS A 134 -2.74 1.34 -16.30
C HIS A 134 -3.61 1.18 -15.03
N CYS A 135 -3.00 0.75 -13.92
CA CYS A 135 -3.74 0.48 -12.67
C CYS A 135 -4.24 1.72 -11.92
N ARG A 136 -3.86 2.93 -12.33
CA ARG A 136 -4.12 4.16 -11.57
C ARG A 136 -5.36 4.86 -12.10
N HIS A 137 -6.41 4.93 -11.30
CA HIS A 137 -7.59 5.74 -11.61
C HIS A 137 -7.29 7.23 -11.45
N LYS A 138 -7.84 8.03 -12.35
CA LYS A 138 -8.06 9.46 -12.18
C LYS A 138 -9.53 9.62 -11.83
N TYR A 139 -9.86 10.38 -10.80
CA TYR A 139 -11.24 10.56 -10.38
C TYR A 139 -11.56 12.00 -10.05
N ARG A 140 -12.86 12.30 -10.05
CA ARG A 140 -13.40 13.54 -9.54
C ARG A 140 -14.62 13.27 -8.69
N VAL A 141 -14.66 13.81 -7.49
CA VAL A 141 -15.83 13.68 -6.61
C VAL A 141 -17.01 14.45 -7.23
N PRO A 142 -18.14 13.80 -7.53
CA PRO A 142 -19.19 14.39 -8.37
C PRO A 142 -20.10 15.36 -7.61
N SER A 143 -20.28 15.18 -6.30
CA SER A 143 -21.25 15.94 -5.51
C SER A 143 -20.85 16.05 -4.03
N GLY A 144 -21.69 16.68 -3.19
CA GLY A 144 -21.43 16.85 -1.76
C GLY A 144 -20.44 17.97 -1.40
N PRO A 145 -20.05 18.08 -0.12
CA PRO A 145 -19.18 19.15 0.39
C PRO A 145 -17.81 19.22 -0.30
N HIS A 146 -17.33 18.10 -0.85
CA HIS A 146 -16.05 17.99 -1.54
C HIS A 146 -16.18 17.87 -3.05
N ALA A 147 -17.34 18.23 -3.62
CA ALA A 147 -17.59 18.21 -5.05
C ALA A 147 -16.49 18.92 -5.84
N GLY A 148 -16.03 18.29 -6.91
CA GLY A 148 -15.01 18.82 -7.78
C GLY A 148 -13.57 18.46 -7.39
N THR A 149 -13.34 17.85 -6.23
CA THR A 149 -12.02 17.34 -5.81
C THR A 149 -11.49 16.35 -6.83
N TYR A 150 -10.32 16.65 -7.39
CA TYR A 150 -9.60 15.78 -8.33
C TYR A 150 -8.41 15.13 -7.64
N ALA A 151 -8.21 13.84 -7.91
CA ALA A 151 -7.01 13.11 -7.49
C ALA A 151 -6.80 11.84 -8.33
N GLU A 152 -5.70 11.17 -8.04
CA GLU A 152 -5.36 9.87 -8.62
C GLU A 152 -5.28 8.79 -7.53
N GLY A 153 -5.56 7.54 -7.90
CA GLY A 153 -5.85 6.45 -6.97
C GLY A 153 -7.37 6.28 -6.83
N PRO A 154 -7.90 5.85 -5.67
CA PRO A 154 -7.17 5.34 -4.52
C PRO A 154 -6.52 3.98 -4.83
N GLU A 155 -5.61 3.56 -3.95
CA GLU A 155 -5.20 2.15 -3.91
C GLU A 155 -6.08 1.39 -2.90
N TYR A 156 -6.11 0.06 -2.97
CA TYR A 156 -6.70 -0.81 -1.94
C TYR A 156 -6.25 -0.44 -0.51
N THR A 157 -5.00 -0.01 -0.37
CA THR A 157 -4.47 0.51 0.89
C THR A 157 -5.25 1.72 1.43
N SER A 158 -5.68 2.65 0.56
CA SER A 158 -6.49 3.81 0.96
C SER A 158 -7.93 3.40 1.31
N GLN A 159 -8.48 2.41 0.59
CA GLN A 159 -9.79 1.81 0.88
C GLN A 159 -9.82 1.18 2.28
N GLY A 160 -8.73 0.49 2.65
CA GLY A 160 -8.54 0.03 4.02
C GLY A 160 -8.34 1.18 5.01
N ALA A 161 -7.48 2.14 4.68
CA ALA A 161 -7.10 3.22 5.59
C ALA A 161 -8.23 4.15 6.01
N PHE A 162 -9.07 4.55 5.06
CA PHE A 162 -10.09 5.57 5.28
C PHE A 162 -11.51 5.02 5.19
N GLY A 163 -11.64 3.71 4.96
CA GLY A 163 -12.90 2.98 5.11
C GLY A 163 -12.81 2.04 6.30
N MET A 164 -12.35 0.82 6.05
CA MET A 164 -12.41 -0.32 6.98
C MET A 164 -11.77 -0.05 8.35
N MET A 165 -10.53 0.46 8.37
CA MET A 165 -9.77 0.61 9.62
C MET A 165 -10.40 1.62 10.58
N VAL A 166 -11.02 2.67 10.05
CA VAL A 166 -11.67 3.76 10.78
C VAL A 166 -13.19 3.59 10.90
N GLY A 167 -13.74 2.51 10.33
CA GLY A 167 -15.17 2.19 10.37
C GLY A 167 -16.05 3.07 9.48
N CYS A 168 -15.47 3.79 8.52
CA CYS A 168 -16.18 4.62 7.55
C CYS A 168 -16.72 3.75 6.40
N ASN A 169 -17.96 4.04 6.00
CA ASN A 169 -18.74 3.22 5.09
C ASN A 169 -19.13 3.96 3.80
N ASN A 170 -18.38 5.00 3.45
CA ASN A 170 -18.65 5.89 2.33
C ASN A 170 -17.42 5.94 1.41
N PHE A 171 -17.64 5.71 0.12
CA PHE A 171 -16.57 5.74 -0.87
C PHE A 171 -15.94 7.13 -1.00
N ASP A 172 -16.74 8.20 -0.84
CA ASP A 172 -16.21 9.57 -0.87
C ASP A 172 -15.19 9.80 0.24
N THR A 173 -15.37 9.21 1.43
CA THR A 173 -14.39 9.28 2.53
C THR A 173 -13.04 8.70 2.13
N ILE A 174 -13.06 7.59 1.39
CA ILE A 174 -11.84 6.97 0.86
C ILE A 174 -11.18 7.87 -0.19
N LEU A 175 -11.96 8.46 -1.09
CA LEU A 175 -11.48 9.36 -2.14
C LEU A 175 -10.90 10.66 -1.57
N ILE A 176 -11.55 11.26 -0.57
CA ILE A 176 -11.10 12.49 0.07
C ILE A 176 -9.89 12.22 0.97
N GLY A 177 -9.90 11.14 1.76
CA GLY A 177 -8.73 10.74 2.55
C GLY A 177 -7.50 10.51 1.67
N ASN A 178 -7.68 9.80 0.54
CA ASN A 178 -6.62 9.59 -0.46
C ASN A 178 -6.11 10.91 -1.07
N HIS A 179 -7.01 11.83 -1.41
CA HIS A 179 -6.63 13.15 -1.91
C HIS A 179 -5.78 13.91 -0.88
N LEU A 180 -6.20 13.93 0.39
CA LEU A 180 -5.53 14.68 1.45
C LEU A 180 -4.13 14.13 1.74
N VAL A 181 -3.96 12.80 1.84
CA VAL A 181 -2.62 12.24 2.07
C VAL A 181 -1.68 12.44 0.87
N ASN A 182 -2.20 12.45 -0.36
CA ASN A 182 -1.41 12.81 -1.53
C ASN A 182 -1.00 14.30 -1.51
N LYS A 183 -1.94 15.18 -1.17
CA LYS A 183 -1.72 16.64 -1.07
C LYS A 183 -0.67 16.97 0.00
N TYR A 184 -0.81 16.41 1.19
CA TYR A 184 0.09 16.68 2.31
C TYR A 184 1.39 15.87 2.25
N GLY A 185 1.46 14.82 1.43
CA GLY A 185 2.61 13.94 1.31
C GLY A 185 2.76 13.01 2.51
N LEU A 186 1.70 12.29 2.86
CA LEU A 186 1.64 11.36 4.00
C LEU A 186 1.56 9.90 3.53
N ASP A 187 2.13 8.97 4.31
CA ASP A 187 1.85 7.54 4.17
C ASP A 187 0.39 7.25 4.52
N THR A 188 -0.40 6.89 3.50
CA THR A 188 -1.80 6.48 3.60
C THR A 188 -2.04 5.45 4.71
N LEU A 189 -1.25 4.38 4.74
CA LEU A 189 -1.49 3.24 5.63
C LEU A 189 -1.19 3.59 7.08
N GLU A 190 -0.07 4.29 7.29
CA GLU A 190 0.32 4.75 8.62
C GLU A 190 -0.69 5.78 9.14
N THR A 191 -1.10 6.73 8.30
CA THR A 191 -2.09 7.76 8.67
C THR A 191 -3.42 7.13 9.08
N GLY A 192 -3.99 6.23 8.26
CA GLY A 192 -5.23 5.54 8.61
C GLY A 192 -5.10 4.67 9.86
N SER A 193 -3.95 4.01 10.06
CA SER A 193 -3.70 3.21 11.26
C SER A 193 -3.60 4.06 12.53
N MET A 194 -2.94 5.22 12.47
CA MET A 194 -2.82 6.13 13.61
C MET A 194 -4.17 6.75 13.97
N ILE A 195 -5.00 7.09 12.98
CA ILE A 195 -6.37 7.57 13.19
C ILE A 195 -7.24 6.46 13.80
N ALA A 196 -7.20 5.25 13.24
CA ALA A 196 -7.95 4.11 13.77
C ALA A 196 -7.56 3.77 15.21
N TRP A 197 -6.27 3.81 15.53
CA TRP A 197 -5.79 3.62 16.89
C TRP A 197 -6.30 4.73 17.82
N ALA A 198 -6.26 6.00 17.41
CA ALA A 198 -6.80 7.11 18.18
C ALA A 198 -8.32 6.98 18.42
N MET A 199 -9.10 6.52 17.42
CA MET A 199 -10.52 6.22 17.58
C MET A 199 -10.76 5.11 18.61
N GLU A 200 -9.94 4.04 18.61
CA GLU A 200 -10.06 3.00 19.64
C GLU A 200 -9.72 3.53 21.03
N LEU A 201 -8.66 4.33 21.17
CA LEU A 201 -8.31 4.94 22.46
C LEU A 201 -9.42 5.86 22.98
N TYR A 202 -10.09 6.58 22.08
CA TYR A 202 -11.25 7.40 22.42
C TYR A 202 -12.45 6.53 22.84
N GLU A 203 -12.75 5.44 22.12
CA GLU A 203 -13.77 4.45 22.53
C GLU A 203 -13.50 3.86 23.92
N LYS A 204 -12.23 3.61 24.27
CA LYS A 204 -11.84 3.10 25.59
C LYS A 204 -11.80 4.18 26.68
N GLY A 205 -12.04 5.45 26.36
CA GLY A 205 -11.93 6.58 27.28
C GLY A 205 -10.49 6.90 27.71
N ILE A 206 -9.50 6.42 26.96
CA ILE A 206 -8.08 6.74 27.17
C ILE A 206 -7.77 8.14 26.64
N LEU A 207 -8.31 8.44 25.46
CA LEU A 207 -8.45 9.80 24.93
C LEU A 207 -9.86 10.30 25.22
N THR A 208 -9.97 11.60 25.47
CA THR A 208 -11.21 12.29 25.85
C THR A 208 -11.44 13.51 24.97
N ASP A 209 -12.60 14.17 25.12
CA ASP A 209 -12.90 15.44 24.43
C ASP A 209 -11.83 16.52 24.67
N GLU A 210 -11.18 16.51 25.84
CA GLU A 210 -10.12 17.45 26.15
C GLU A 210 -8.87 17.16 25.31
N ASP A 211 -8.53 15.88 25.11
CA ASP A 211 -7.37 15.47 24.32
C ASP A 211 -7.57 15.71 22.81
N THR A 212 -8.82 15.82 22.34
CA THR A 212 -9.18 15.96 20.92
C THR A 212 -9.68 17.35 20.53
N ASP A 213 -9.64 18.32 21.45
CA ASP A 213 -10.23 19.66 21.29
C ASP A 213 -11.71 19.61 20.89
N GLY A 214 -12.45 18.65 21.45
CA GLY A 214 -13.87 18.40 21.19
C GLY A 214 -14.18 17.63 19.90
N LEU A 215 -13.16 17.26 19.10
CA LEU A 215 -13.37 16.42 17.91
C LEU A 215 -13.77 14.99 18.34
N LYS A 216 -14.92 14.54 17.86
CA LYS A 216 -15.47 13.21 18.19
C LYS A 216 -14.81 12.12 17.36
N LEU A 217 -13.79 11.46 17.92
CA LEU A 217 -13.10 10.33 17.28
C LEU A 217 -13.89 9.01 17.40
N GLU A 218 -15.16 9.05 16.99
CA GLU A 218 -16.04 7.89 16.94
C GLU A 218 -15.85 7.12 15.64
N TRP A 219 -16.01 5.79 15.67
CA TRP A 219 -15.91 4.96 14.47
C TRP A 219 -16.92 5.39 13.41
N GLY A 220 -16.46 5.54 12.17
CA GLY A 220 -17.29 5.95 11.04
C GLY A 220 -17.58 7.45 10.97
N ASN A 221 -16.92 8.28 11.78
CA ASN A 221 -17.00 9.73 11.64
C ASN A 221 -16.09 10.22 10.50
N ASP A 222 -16.68 10.40 9.32
CA ASP A 222 -15.99 10.84 8.09
C ASP A 222 -15.23 12.18 8.28
N GLU A 223 -15.85 13.17 8.91
CA GLU A 223 -15.26 14.49 9.14
C GLU A 223 -14.05 14.42 10.09
N ALA A 224 -14.12 13.57 11.11
CA ALA A 224 -12.98 13.34 12.01
C ALA A 224 -11.79 12.73 11.28
N VAL A 225 -12.01 11.89 10.27
CA VAL A 225 -10.92 11.35 9.45
C VAL A 225 -10.23 12.47 8.67
N TYR A 226 -10.98 13.33 7.98
CA TYR A 226 -10.40 14.43 7.20
C TYR A 226 -9.61 15.40 8.08
N GLU A 227 -10.23 15.83 9.17
CA GLU A 227 -9.64 16.76 10.15
C GLU A 227 -8.36 16.18 10.74
N MET A 228 -8.35 14.90 11.12
CA MET A 228 -7.15 14.29 11.69
C MET A 228 -6.01 14.12 10.68
N ILE A 229 -6.30 13.89 9.39
CA ILE A 229 -5.25 13.88 8.35
C ILE A 229 -4.54 15.24 8.31
N GLU A 230 -5.31 16.34 8.32
CA GLU A 230 -4.77 17.69 8.32
C GLU A 230 -4.00 18.01 9.60
N ARG A 231 -4.58 17.73 10.77
CA ARG A 231 -3.92 17.94 12.06
C ARG A 231 -2.61 17.15 12.17
N ILE A 232 -2.54 15.94 11.63
CA ILE A 232 -1.30 15.16 11.55
C ILE A 232 -0.29 15.86 10.64
N ALA A 233 -0.69 16.22 9.41
CA ALA A 233 0.19 16.88 8.45
C ALA A 233 0.79 18.19 8.98
N LEU A 234 -0.02 18.94 9.72
CA LEU A 234 0.32 20.25 10.26
C LEU A 234 0.81 20.23 11.71
N ARG A 235 0.89 19.04 12.34
CA ARG A 235 1.26 18.84 13.76
C ARG A 235 0.46 19.72 14.72
N GLN A 236 -0.87 19.64 14.65
CA GLN A 236 -1.78 20.43 15.48
C GLN A 236 -2.51 19.56 16.52
N GLY A 237 -2.53 20.01 17.78
CA GLY A 237 -3.20 19.28 18.87
C GLY A 237 -2.73 17.83 18.97
N LEU A 238 -3.70 16.89 19.06
CA LEU A 238 -3.43 15.45 19.00
C LEU A 238 -2.65 15.02 17.74
N GLY A 239 -2.78 15.75 16.64
CA GLY A 239 -2.04 15.51 15.40
C GLY A 239 -0.52 15.57 15.56
N ASP A 240 0.04 16.42 16.44
CA ASP A 240 1.49 16.42 16.72
C ASP A 240 1.94 15.12 17.39
N ILE A 241 1.11 14.57 18.27
CA ILE A 241 1.40 13.31 18.95
C ILE A 241 1.36 12.17 17.94
N LEU A 242 0.29 12.07 17.14
CA LEU A 242 0.14 11.01 16.14
C LEU A 242 1.18 11.11 15.01
N ALA A 243 1.67 12.31 14.69
CA ALA A 243 2.73 12.52 13.70
C ALA A 243 4.07 11.87 14.08
N GLU A 244 4.27 11.49 15.35
CA GLU A 244 5.48 10.78 15.80
C GLU A 244 5.49 9.27 15.45
N GLY A 245 4.37 8.73 14.99
CA GLY A 245 4.19 7.32 14.67
C GLY A 245 4.00 6.42 15.90
N PRO A 246 3.82 5.10 15.69
CA PRO A 246 3.25 4.17 16.67
C PRO A 246 3.86 4.22 18.07
N LEU A 247 5.15 3.91 18.19
CA LEU A 247 5.79 3.71 19.50
C LEU A 247 5.94 5.01 20.29
N ARG A 248 6.31 6.10 19.60
CA ARG A 248 6.52 7.41 20.24
C ARG A 248 5.20 8.08 20.60
N ALA A 249 4.17 7.92 19.76
CA ALA A 249 2.83 8.41 20.09
C ALA A 249 2.27 7.66 21.31
N ALA A 250 2.43 6.34 21.38
CA ALA A 250 2.03 5.53 22.53
C ALA A 250 2.77 5.93 23.82
N GLU A 251 4.07 6.21 23.74
CA GLU A 251 4.83 6.73 24.88
C GLU A 251 4.31 8.09 25.35
N LYS A 252 4.03 9.02 24.42
CA LYS A 252 3.48 10.34 24.73
C LYS A 252 2.07 10.28 25.34
N ILE A 253 1.19 9.41 24.84
CA ILE A 253 -0.18 9.24 25.35
C ILE A 253 -0.19 8.52 26.70
N GLY A 254 0.71 7.54 26.89
CA GLY A 254 0.76 6.74 28.11
C GLY A 254 -0.49 5.87 28.29
N LYS A 255 -0.94 5.69 29.55
CA LYS A 255 -2.20 4.99 29.92
C LYS A 255 -2.36 3.59 29.29
N ASP A 256 -1.26 2.84 29.16
CA ASP A 256 -1.22 1.51 28.51
C ASP A 256 -1.73 1.51 27.04
N SER A 257 -1.71 2.66 26.38
CA SER A 257 -2.23 2.83 25.01
C SER A 257 -1.52 1.97 23.96
N LEU A 258 -0.24 1.63 24.20
CA LEU A 258 0.55 0.74 23.32
C LEU A 258 -0.13 -0.62 23.10
N LYS A 259 -0.89 -1.11 24.07
CA LYS A 259 -1.65 -2.37 23.98
C LYS A 259 -2.61 -2.42 22.78
N TYR A 260 -3.13 -1.27 22.37
CA TYR A 260 -4.05 -1.13 21.25
C TYR A 260 -3.33 -0.77 19.93
N CYS A 261 -2.02 -0.54 19.98
CA CYS A 261 -1.24 -0.09 18.84
C CYS A 261 -0.66 -1.29 18.06
N ILE A 262 -1.29 -1.65 16.95
CA ILE A 262 -0.89 -2.83 16.15
C ILE A 262 0.24 -2.46 15.19
N GLN A 263 1.47 -2.90 15.51
CA GLN A 263 2.69 -2.51 14.78
C GLN A 263 3.74 -3.62 14.72
N VAL A 264 4.65 -3.52 13.74
CA VAL A 264 5.88 -4.31 13.68
C VAL A 264 7.08 -3.38 13.49
N LYS A 265 8.07 -3.46 14.39
CA LYS A 265 9.30 -2.63 14.39
C LYS A 265 9.05 -1.12 14.36
N GLY A 266 7.96 -0.67 15.00
CA GLY A 266 7.55 0.72 15.10
C GLY A 266 6.85 1.29 13.86
N MET A 267 6.40 0.42 12.97
CA MET A 267 5.60 0.76 11.79
C MET A 267 4.22 0.09 11.92
N SER A 268 3.14 0.84 11.68
CA SER A 268 1.78 0.32 11.77
C SER A 268 1.60 -0.89 10.88
N ASN A 269 0.82 -1.85 11.38
CA ASN A 269 0.47 -3.04 10.63
C ASN A 269 -0.41 -2.70 9.41
N LEU A 270 -0.60 -3.68 8.52
CA LEU A 270 -1.33 -3.53 7.27
C LEU A 270 -2.84 -3.32 7.52
N HIS A 271 -3.54 -3.08 6.41
CA HIS A 271 -5.00 -2.99 6.35
C HIS A 271 -5.65 -4.35 6.03
N SER A 272 -4.85 -5.40 5.84
CA SER A 272 -5.27 -6.80 5.75
C SER A 272 -5.26 -7.43 7.14
N ASP A 273 -5.91 -8.59 7.26
CA ASP A 273 -5.81 -9.46 8.43
C ASP A 273 -4.88 -10.65 8.17
N GLU A 274 -3.76 -10.67 8.89
CA GLU A 274 -2.73 -11.67 8.73
C GLU A 274 -2.92 -12.90 9.63
N ARG A 275 -3.86 -12.86 10.59
CA ARG A 275 -4.11 -13.98 11.53
C ARG A 275 -4.30 -15.35 10.84
N PRO A 276 -5.04 -15.46 9.72
CA PRO A 276 -5.23 -16.74 9.04
C PRO A 276 -4.19 -17.01 7.93
N THR A 277 -3.20 -16.14 7.71
CA THR A 277 -2.22 -16.28 6.62
C THR A 277 -0.78 -16.30 7.15
N PRO A 278 -0.26 -17.47 7.61
CA PRO A 278 1.06 -17.56 8.23
C PRO A 278 2.21 -17.06 7.35
N SER A 279 2.11 -17.20 6.02
CA SER A 279 3.11 -16.69 5.08
C SER A 279 3.19 -15.15 5.08
N LEU A 280 2.05 -14.47 5.06
CA LEU A 280 2.01 -13.00 5.13
C LEU A 280 2.44 -12.52 6.52
N ALA A 281 1.95 -13.14 7.59
CA ALA A 281 2.34 -12.83 8.97
C ALA A 281 3.85 -12.95 9.17
N LEU A 282 4.46 -14.04 8.68
CA LEU A 282 5.92 -14.22 8.74
C LEU A 282 6.65 -13.15 7.92
N GLY A 283 6.19 -12.87 6.70
CA GLY A 283 6.80 -11.86 5.82
C GLY A 283 6.84 -10.45 6.43
N ILE A 284 5.75 -10.01 7.07
CA ILE A 284 5.74 -8.70 7.75
C ILE A 284 6.56 -8.71 9.05
N ALA A 285 6.58 -9.84 9.78
CA ALA A 285 7.36 -9.98 10.99
C ALA A 285 8.87 -9.88 10.71
N THR A 286 9.34 -10.51 9.63
CA THR A 286 10.76 -10.52 9.24
C THR A 286 11.15 -9.33 8.38
N GLY A 287 10.20 -8.64 7.74
CA GLY A 287 10.43 -7.52 6.82
C GLY A 287 11.47 -6.50 7.30
N SER A 288 12.43 -6.19 6.43
CA SER A 288 13.63 -5.40 6.75
C SER A 288 13.33 -3.97 7.20
N ARG A 289 12.21 -3.39 6.76
CA ARG A 289 11.79 -2.01 7.11
C ARG A 289 10.55 -1.92 8.01
N GLY A 290 10.15 -3.01 8.64
CA GLY A 290 8.91 -3.09 9.43
C GLY A 290 7.76 -3.74 8.66
N SER A 291 6.53 -3.47 9.09
CA SER A 291 5.32 -4.15 8.61
C SER A 291 4.94 -3.79 7.18
N ASP A 292 5.67 -4.25 6.16
CA ASP A 292 5.44 -3.89 4.76
C ASP A 292 5.33 -5.11 3.82
N HIS A 293 4.15 -5.26 3.22
CA HIS A 293 3.86 -6.33 2.28
C HIS A 293 4.65 -6.26 0.96
N LEU A 294 5.26 -5.12 0.65
CA LEU A 294 6.11 -4.99 -0.54
C LEU A 294 7.58 -5.38 -0.28
N ARG A 295 7.92 -5.90 0.91
CA ARG A 295 9.21 -6.56 1.18
C ARG A 295 9.15 -8.08 1.02
N SER A 296 8.05 -8.70 1.42
CA SER A 296 7.76 -10.09 1.08
C SER A 296 6.27 -10.34 1.24
N ARG A 297 5.60 -10.80 0.17
CA ARG A 297 4.20 -11.23 0.20
C ARG A 297 3.94 -12.33 -0.84
N PRO A 298 3.86 -13.60 -0.41
CA PRO A 298 3.45 -14.70 -1.29
C PRO A 298 1.95 -14.63 -1.64
N ALA A 299 1.50 -13.63 -2.41
CA ALA A 299 0.05 -13.43 -2.66
C ALA A 299 -0.60 -14.61 -3.42
N ILE A 300 0.16 -15.29 -4.29
CA ILE A 300 -0.33 -16.49 -4.99
C ILE A 300 -0.63 -17.68 -4.07
N ASP A 301 -0.26 -17.59 -2.78
CA ASP A 301 -0.66 -18.55 -1.74
C ASP A 301 -2.19 -18.60 -1.57
N LEU A 302 -2.89 -17.50 -1.86
CA LEU A 302 -4.36 -17.42 -1.82
C LEU A 302 -5.04 -18.04 -3.05
N TYR A 303 -4.27 -18.52 -4.05
CA TYR A 303 -4.84 -18.98 -5.33
C TYR A 303 -5.08 -20.49 -5.39
N HIS A 304 -4.74 -21.23 -4.32
CA HIS A 304 -4.91 -22.68 -4.25
C HIS A 304 -4.26 -23.43 -5.44
N LEU A 305 -3.07 -22.97 -5.85
CA LEU A 305 -2.35 -23.55 -6.99
C LEU A 305 -1.95 -25.01 -6.72
N PRO A 306 -1.95 -25.89 -7.73
CA PRO A 306 -1.54 -27.28 -7.56
C PRO A 306 -0.05 -27.38 -7.25
N GLU A 307 0.35 -28.36 -6.43
CA GLU A 307 1.74 -28.52 -5.97
C GLU A 307 2.77 -28.55 -7.11
N PRO A 308 2.56 -29.21 -8.27
CA PRO A 308 3.52 -29.15 -9.37
C PRO A 308 3.83 -27.72 -9.85
N LEU A 309 2.84 -26.82 -9.82
CA LEU A 309 3.04 -25.42 -10.17
C LEU A 309 3.79 -24.67 -9.06
N LEU A 310 3.46 -24.94 -7.79
CA LEU A 310 4.24 -24.40 -6.66
C LEU A 310 5.71 -24.83 -6.75
N ARG A 311 5.98 -26.10 -7.09
CA ARG A 311 7.33 -26.64 -7.25
C ARG A 311 8.08 -25.95 -8.39
N LYS A 312 7.41 -25.66 -9.51
CA LYS A 312 7.99 -24.89 -10.61
C LYS A 312 8.42 -23.48 -10.18
N ILE A 313 7.63 -22.82 -9.34
CA ILE A 313 7.89 -21.44 -8.89
C ILE A 313 8.93 -21.43 -7.76
N TYR A 314 8.63 -22.11 -6.66
CA TYR A 314 9.38 -22.08 -5.41
C TYR A 314 10.51 -23.12 -5.32
N GLY A 315 10.65 -24.00 -6.32
CA GLY A 315 11.73 -24.99 -6.39
C GLY A 315 13.08 -24.39 -6.80
N GLY A 316 13.09 -23.25 -7.51
CA GLY A 316 14.29 -22.51 -7.89
C GLY A 316 14.35 -21.11 -7.25
N PRO A 317 15.34 -20.27 -7.57
CA PRO A 317 16.57 -20.59 -8.29
C PRO A 317 17.53 -21.41 -7.42
N LYS A 318 17.41 -21.36 -6.10
CA LYS A 318 18.05 -22.32 -5.18
C LYS A 318 17.19 -23.57 -5.09
N PRO A 319 17.72 -24.78 -5.39
CA PRO A 319 16.98 -26.03 -5.29
C PRO A 319 16.28 -26.19 -3.94
N TYR A 320 15.02 -26.63 -3.97
CA TYR A 320 14.23 -26.86 -2.77
C TYR A 320 13.26 -28.05 -2.95
N ASP A 321 13.55 -29.12 -2.20
CA ASP A 321 12.77 -30.37 -2.20
C ASP A 321 11.89 -30.54 -0.95
N GLY A 322 11.82 -29.50 -0.10
CA GLY A 322 11.00 -29.50 1.11
C GLY A 322 9.50 -29.34 0.82
N PRO A 323 8.66 -29.30 1.88
CA PRO A 323 7.21 -29.18 1.74
C PRO A 323 6.82 -27.85 1.10
N LEU A 324 5.73 -27.89 0.31
CA LEU A 324 5.04 -26.74 -0.27
C LEU A 324 3.54 -27.00 -0.18
N SER A 325 2.77 -26.01 0.28
CA SER A 325 1.31 -26.09 0.35
C SER A 325 0.69 -24.80 -0.17
N SER A 326 -0.39 -24.94 -0.93
CA SER A 326 -1.27 -23.83 -1.36
C SER A 326 -2.49 -23.65 -0.45
N ASP A 327 -2.55 -24.39 0.66
CA ASP A 327 -3.43 -24.02 1.76
C ASP A 327 -2.81 -22.82 2.49
N TYR A 328 -3.38 -21.63 2.28
CA TYR A 328 -2.88 -20.39 2.86
C TYR A 328 -2.97 -20.36 4.39
N THR A 329 -3.73 -21.27 5.02
CA THR A 329 -3.84 -21.39 6.47
C THR A 329 -2.79 -22.32 7.08
N SER A 330 -2.15 -23.14 6.25
CA SER A 330 -1.10 -24.06 6.68
C SER A 330 0.21 -23.32 6.99
N TYR A 331 1.01 -23.88 7.90
CA TYR A 331 2.38 -23.44 8.17
C TYR A 331 3.42 -24.15 7.27
N GLU A 332 3.03 -25.20 6.56
CA GLU A 332 3.93 -26.00 5.75
C GLU A 332 4.43 -25.23 4.52
N GLY A 333 5.75 -25.25 4.30
CA GLY A 333 6.41 -24.61 3.16
C GLY A 333 6.42 -23.09 3.17
N LYS A 334 5.69 -22.43 4.08
CA LYS A 334 5.57 -20.96 4.12
C LYS A 334 6.91 -20.23 4.29
N PRO A 335 7.86 -20.69 5.13
CA PRO A 335 9.17 -20.05 5.22
C PRO A 335 9.91 -20.01 3.88
N ARG A 336 9.80 -21.09 3.08
CA ARG A 336 10.40 -21.12 1.74
C ARG A 336 9.75 -20.09 0.82
N MET A 337 8.41 -20.01 0.82
CA MET A 337 7.67 -19.07 -0.03
C MET A 337 8.00 -17.62 0.32
N VAL A 338 8.12 -17.29 1.61
CA VAL A 338 8.49 -15.96 2.10
C VAL A 338 9.90 -15.58 1.66
N VAL A 339 10.90 -16.45 1.89
CA VAL A 339 12.29 -16.20 1.46
C VAL A 339 12.39 -16.08 -0.06
N TRP A 340 11.66 -16.91 -0.80
CA TRP A 340 11.63 -16.83 -2.26
C TRP A 340 11.06 -15.50 -2.75
N GLN A 341 9.94 -15.06 -2.17
CA GLN A 341 9.30 -13.82 -2.56
C GLN A 341 10.14 -12.59 -2.19
N GLU A 342 10.84 -12.64 -1.05
CA GLU A 342 11.78 -11.60 -0.63
C GLU A 342 12.90 -11.44 -1.67
N MET A 343 13.55 -12.55 -2.07
CA MET A 343 14.57 -12.52 -3.13
C MET A 343 14.03 -12.00 -4.47
N LEU A 344 12.81 -12.38 -4.85
CA LEU A 344 12.18 -11.88 -6.07
C LEU A 344 11.99 -10.36 -5.99
N TYR A 345 11.47 -9.86 -4.87
CA TYR A 345 11.23 -8.43 -4.68
C TYR A 345 12.50 -7.60 -4.65
N GLU A 346 13.58 -8.13 -4.05
CA GLU A 346 14.89 -7.48 -4.11
C GLU A 346 15.41 -7.36 -5.55
N ALA A 347 15.28 -8.43 -6.34
CA ALA A 347 15.68 -8.41 -7.75
C ALA A 347 14.80 -7.44 -8.57
N VAL A 348 13.49 -7.44 -8.34
CA VAL A 348 12.55 -6.53 -9.00
C VAL A 348 12.84 -5.07 -8.63
N ASP A 349 13.04 -4.77 -7.34
CA ASP A 349 13.38 -3.42 -6.88
C ASP A 349 14.74 -2.95 -7.44
N SER A 350 15.71 -3.85 -7.60
CA SER A 350 17.03 -3.54 -8.17
C SER A 350 16.98 -3.24 -9.67
N THR A 351 16.03 -3.81 -10.39
CA THR A 351 15.83 -3.60 -11.84
C THR A 351 14.90 -2.43 -12.15
N GLY A 352 14.19 -1.90 -11.15
CA GLY A 352 13.21 -0.82 -11.33
C GLY A 352 11.90 -1.26 -12.00
N VAL A 353 11.67 -2.58 -12.15
CA VAL A 353 10.42 -3.13 -12.69
C VAL A 353 9.32 -3.03 -11.63
N CYS A 354 8.08 -2.79 -12.05
CA CYS A 354 6.94 -2.81 -11.13
C CYS A 354 6.64 -4.24 -10.67
N LYS A 355 6.43 -4.44 -9.37
CA LYS A 355 6.06 -5.75 -8.79
C LYS A 355 4.80 -6.37 -9.40
N PHE A 356 3.87 -5.56 -9.92
CA PHE A 356 2.69 -6.05 -10.64
C PHE A 356 3.00 -6.76 -11.96
N HIS A 357 4.21 -6.59 -12.50
CA HIS A 357 4.66 -7.32 -13.69
C HIS A 357 5.32 -8.67 -13.33
N SER A 358 5.43 -9.01 -12.04
CA SER A 358 6.14 -10.19 -11.53
C SER A 358 5.21 -11.29 -11.05
N ILE A 359 5.81 -12.43 -10.68
CA ILE A 359 5.11 -13.60 -10.10
C ILE A 359 4.28 -13.27 -8.84
N PHE A 360 4.44 -12.09 -8.25
CA PHE A 360 3.59 -11.59 -7.17
C PHE A 360 2.09 -11.86 -7.34
N LEU A 361 1.51 -11.49 -8.50
CA LEU A 361 0.05 -11.55 -8.72
C LEU A 361 -0.36 -12.52 -9.81
N SER A 362 0.59 -13.15 -10.51
CA SER A 362 0.27 -14.19 -11.47
C SER A 362 1.47 -15.12 -11.66
N PRO A 363 1.28 -16.45 -11.54
CA PRO A 363 2.37 -17.43 -11.56
C PRO A 363 3.14 -17.49 -12.90
N ASN A 364 2.62 -16.86 -13.96
CA ASN A 364 3.19 -16.89 -15.30
C ASN A 364 3.83 -15.56 -15.71
N LEU A 365 3.99 -14.62 -14.78
CA LEU A 365 4.63 -13.32 -15.04
C LEU A 365 6.14 -13.36 -14.76
N ILE A 366 6.80 -12.21 -14.77
CA ILE A 366 8.26 -12.08 -14.67
C ILE A 366 8.77 -12.78 -13.40
N GLY A 367 9.61 -13.80 -13.59
CA GLY A 367 10.39 -14.47 -12.56
C GLY A 367 11.89 -14.23 -12.71
N PHE A 368 12.70 -15.05 -12.06
CA PHE A 368 14.16 -14.90 -12.09
C PHE A 368 14.76 -15.08 -13.49
N ASP A 369 14.20 -15.96 -14.32
CA ASP A 369 14.68 -16.20 -15.68
C ASP A 369 14.45 -14.97 -16.57
N GLU A 370 13.25 -14.37 -16.52
CA GLU A 370 12.95 -13.14 -17.23
C GLU A 370 13.77 -11.96 -16.73
N LEU A 371 13.99 -11.83 -15.41
CA LEU A 371 14.83 -10.77 -14.84
C LEU A 371 16.30 -10.93 -15.25
N SER A 372 16.84 -12.16 -15.22
CA SER A 372 18.20 -12.45 -15.67
C SER A 372 18.38 -12.08 -17.14
N LYS A 373 17.40 -12.44 -17.99
CA LYS A 373 17.40 -12.05 -19.41
C LYS A 373 17.29 -10.53 -19.59
N LEU A 374 16.46 -9.85 -18.80
CA LEU A 374 16.35 -8.39 -18.84
C LEU A 374 17.69 -7.72 -18.52
N ILE A 375 18.39 -8.18 -17.48
CA ILE A 375 19.71 -7.67 -17.07
C ILE A 375 20.79 -7.98 -18.12
N TYR A 376 20.72 -9.12 -18.80
CA TYR A 376 21.69 -9.47 -19.83
C TYR A 376 21.54 -8.62 -21.10
N LEU A 377 20.30 -8.29 -21.48
CA LEU A 377 19.97 -7.59 -22.71
C LEU A 377 20.18 -6.07 -22.65
N ASN A 378 19.99 -5.48 -21.46
CA ASN A 378 20.20 -4.06 -21.22
C ASN A 378 21.59 -3.83 -20.65
#